data_AF-A0A931J435-F1
#
_entry.id   AF-A0A931J435-F1
#
_cell.length_a   1.000
_cell.length_b   1.000
_cell.length_c   1.000
_cell.angle_alpha   90.00
_cell.angle_beta   90.00
_cell.angle_gamma   90.00
#
_symmetry.space_group_name_H-M   'P 1'
#
loop_
_entity.id
_entity.type
_entity.pdbx_description
1 polymer ?
#
loop_
_entity_poly.entity_id
_entity_poly.type
_entity_poly.pdbx_seq_one_letter_code
_entity_poly.pdbx_strand_id
1 'polypeptide(L)'
;MQMRTKWLMAGAGVALLALLGWAFAPRPIQVDLAEVRTGLFEAGIEEDGKTQVVQRYQVAAPLAGRWLRPTLEAGDAVQAGQVMGHIEASLAPLRDARSRAELAAQAEAAEAALGRAQARLAAAAAA
;
A
#
# COMPACT_ATOMS: atom_id res chain seq x y z
N MET A 1 17.55 15.36 -100.35
CA MET A 1 18.04 14.53 -99.23
C MET A 1 17.90 15.20 -97.84
N GLN A 2 17.08 16.25 -97.68
CA GLN A 2 16.97 16.99 -96.39
C GLN A 2 15.79 16.55 -95.50
N MET A 3 14.77 15.88 -96.05
CA MET A 3 13.58 15.50 -95.26
C MET A 3 13.86 14.37 -94.28
N ARG A 4 14.62 13.34 -94.68
CA ARG A 4 14.97 12.19 -93.80
C ARG A 4 15.71 12.65 -92.54
N THR A 5 16.62 13.61 -92.67
CA THR A 5 17.39 14.17 -91.56
C THR A 5 16.52 14.96 -90.58
N LYS A 6 15.51 15.70 -91.06
CA LYS A 6 14.57 16.44 -90.20
C LYS A 6 13.68 15.51 -89.37
N TRP A 7 13.20 14.40 -89.95
CA TRP A 7 12.42 13.40 -89.21
C TRP A 7 13.26 12.65 -88.16
N LEU A 8 14.52 12.35 -88.49
CA LEU A 8 15.47 11.77 -87.53
C LEU A 8 15.79 12.73 -86.37
N MET A 9 15.99 14.02 -86.65
CA MET A 9 16.20 15.03 -85.60
C MET A 9 14.95 15.23 -84.73
N ALA A 10 13.76 15.23 -85.32
CA ALA A 10 12.50 15.30 -84.56
C ALA A 10 12.33 14.07 -83.64
N GLY A 11 12.60 12.87 -84.15
CA GLY A 11 12.60 11.65 -83.36
C GLY A 11 13.61 11.67 -82.20
N ALA A 12 14.83 12.17 -82.47
CA ALA A 12 15.86 12.34 -81.45
C ALA A 12 15.45 13.36 -80.36
N GLY A 13 14.79 14.45 -80.74
CA GLY A 13 14.26 15.44 -79.80
C GLY A 13 13.18 14.86 -78.88
N VAL A 14 12.24 14.08 -79.43
CA VAL A 14 11.21 13.41 -78.62
C VAL A 14 11.82 12.36 -77.70
N ALA A 15 12.77 11.57 -78.19
CA ALA A 15 13.47 10.57 -77.37
C ALA A 15 14.25 11.23 -76.22
N LEU A 16 14.90 12.37 -76.48
CA LEU A 16 15.60 13.14 -75.46
C LEU A 16 14.63 13.67 -74.39
N LEU A 17 13.48 14.23 -74.79
CA LEU A 17 12.47 14.71 -73.86
C LEU A 17 11.88 13.57 -73.00
N ALA A 18 11.65 12.39 -73.58
CA ALA A 18 11.19 11.22 -72.85
C ALA A 18 12.22 10.72 -71.83
N LEU A 19 13.51 10.70 -72.20
CA LEU A 19 14.59 10.31 -71.30
C LEU A 19 14.78 11.30 -70.15
N LEU A 20 14.69 12.60 -70.41
CA LEU A 20 14.70 13.60 -69.33
C LEU A 20 13.49 13.43 -68.42
N GLY A 21 12.29 13.25 -68.97
CA GLY A 21 11.08 13.01 -68.19
C GLY A 21 11.20 11.79 -67.27
N TRP A 22 11.84 10.71 -67.73
CA TRP A 22 12.09 9.52 -66.92
C TRP A 22 13.20 9.72 -65.88
N ALA A 23 14.29 10.40 -66.22
CA ALA A 23 15.43 10.61 -65.33
C ALA A 23 15.09 11.54 -64.14
N PHE A 24 14.23 12.52 -64.37
CA PHE A 24 13.73 13.43 -63.33
C PHE A 24 12.44 12.94 -62.65
N ALA A 25 11.93 11.77 -63.04
CA ALA A 25 10.79 11.17 -62.35
C ALA A 25 11.20 10.78 -60.91
N PRO A 26 10.44 11.20 -59.90
CA PRO A 26 10.76 10.86 -58.51
C PRO A 26 10.67 9.35 -58.30
N ARG A 27 11.71 8.77 -57.70
CA ARG A 27 11.70 7.35 -57.35
C ARG A 27 10.85 7.14 -56.09
N PRO A 28 9.91 6.20 -56.09
CA PRO A 28 9.12 5.90 -54.91
C PRO A 28 10.04 5.37 -53.80
N ILE A 29 9.84 5.88 -52.59
CA ILE A 29 10.55 5.44 -51.39
C ILE A 29 9.72 4.34 -50.75
N GLN A 30 10.36 3.24 -50.36
CA GLN A 30 9.69 2.16 -49.63
C GLN A 30 9.38 2.62 -48.21
N VAL A 31 8.13 2.43 -47.79
CA VAL A 31 7.65 2.75 -46.43
C VAL A 31 6.90 1.56 -45.87
N ASP A 32 7.00 1.38 -44.55
CA ASP A 32 6.24 0.36 -43.82
C ASP A 32 4.90 0.96 -43.36
N LEU A 33 3.82 0.23 -43.58
CA LEU A 33 2.45 0.69 -43.33
C LEU A 33 1.72 -0.33 -42.45
N ALA A 34 1.06 0.16 -41.41
CA ALA A 34 0.19 -0.65 -40.56
C ALA A 34 -1.21 -0.01 -40.48
N GLU A 35 -2.25 -0.86 -40.44
CA GLU A 35 -3.63 -0.42 -40.27
C GLU A 35 -3.90 -0.06 -38.79
N VAL A 36 -4.34 1.17 -38.54
CA VAL A 36 -4.68 1.62 -37.19
C VAL A 36 -6.11 1.20 -36.85
N ARG A 37 -6.29 0.52 -35.71
CA ARG A 37 -7.58 0.09 -35.19
C ARG A 37 -7.80 0.62 -33.78
N THR A 38 -9.04 0.99 -33.46
CA THR A 38 -9.45 1.38 -32.11
C THR A 38 -10.06 0.19 -31.38
N GLY A 39 -9.68 0.01 -30.12
CA GLY A 39 -10.14 -1.08 -29.26
C GLY A 39 -9.91 -0.74 -27.79
N LEU A 40 -10.31 -1.63 -26.90
CA LEU A 40 -10.04 -1.48 -25.47
C LEU A 40 -8.55 -1.68 -25.22
N PHE A 41 -7.92 -0.69 -24.58
CA PHE A 41 -6.55 -0.75 -24.12
C PHE A 41 -6.56 -0.70 -22.61
N GLU A 42 -6.10 -1.77 -21.98
CA GLU A 42 -5.97 -1.87 -20.53
C GLU A 42 -4.49 -1.94 -20.16
N ALA A 43 -4.07 -1.02 -19.30
CA ALA A 43 -2.76 -1.05 -18.66
C ALA A 43 -2.97 -1.33 -17.17
N GLY A 44 -2.46 -2.47 -16.71
CA GLY A 44 -2.50 -2.87 -15.31
C GLY A 44 -1.16 -2.64 -14.62
N ILE A 45 -1.20 -2.53 -13.30
CA ILE A 45 -0.01 -2.62 -12.44
C ILE A 45 -0.08 -4.00 -11.79
N GLU A 46 0.95 -4.80 -11.98
CA GLU A 46 1.07 -6.14 -11.40
C GLU A 46 1.99 -6.07 -10.19
N GLU A 47 1.45 -6.44 -9.02
CA GLU A 47 2.17 -6.45 -7.75
C GLU A 47 1.88 -7.73 -6.98
N ASP A 48 2.90 -8.22 -6.28
CA ASP A 48 2.77 -9.36 -5.40
C ASP A 48 2.01 -8.98 -4.13
N GLY A 49 0.77 -9.46 -4.01
CA GLY A 49 -0.06 -9.33 -2.83
C GLY A 49 0.00 -10.56 -1.93
N LYS A 50 -0.03 -10.36 -0.61
CA LYS A 50 -0.33 -11.43 0.35
C LYS A 50 -1.61 -11.11 1.11
N THR A 51 -2.46 -12.11 1.27
CA THR A 51 -3.67 -11.96 2.11
C THR A 51 -3.26 -11.90 3.57
N GLN A 52 -3.78 -10.90 4.30
CA GLN A 52 -3.57 -10.77 5.73
C GLN A 52 -4.91 -10.59 6.46
N VAL A 53 -4.99 -11.13 7.68
CA VAL A 53 -6.14 -10.90 8.56
C VAL A 53 -6.14 -9.43 9.00
N VAL A 54 -7.24 -8.73 8.76
CA VAL A 54 -7.39 -7.29 9.08
C VAL A 54 -7.34 -7.05 10.60
N GLN A 55 -8.01 -7.92 11.36
CA GLN A 55 -8.18 -7.77 12.80
C GLN A 55 -7.72 -9.04 13.51
N ARG A 56 -6.46 -9.05 13.93
CA ARG A 56 -5.90 -10.11 14.77
C ARG A 56 -5.70 -9.58 16.18
N TYR A 57 -6.42 -10.15 17.13
CA TYR A 57 -6.31 -9.80 18.53
C TYR A 57 -5.55 -10.88 19.29
N GLN A 58 -4.67 -10.45 20.20
CA GLN A 58 -4.08 -11.32 21.20
C GLN A 58 -4.79 -11.08 22.52
N VAL A 59 -5.49 -12.10 23.02
CA VAL A 59 -6.12 -12.06 24.33
C VAL A 59 -5.11 -12.56 25.36
N ALA A 60 -4.77 -11.71 26.32
CA ALA A 60 -3.83 -12.03 27.40
C ALA A 60 -4.58 -12.24 28.71
N ALA A 61 -4.03 -13.12 29.56
CA ALA A 61 -4.54 -13.30 30.91
C ALA A 61 -4.33 -12.01 31.74
N PRO A 62 -5.32 -11.55 32.51
CA PRO A 62 -5.20 -10.32 33.31
C PRO A 62 -4.29 -10.47 34.53
N LEU A 63 -4.03 -11.72 34.97
CA LEU A 63 -3.25 -12.04 36.15
C LEU A 63 -2.54 -13.38 36.01
N ALA A 64 -1.46 -13.57 36.77
CA ALA A 64 -0.71 -14.83 36.81
C ALA A 64 -1.51 -15.90 37.55
N GLY A 65 -1.55 -17.10 36.99
CA GLY A 65 -2.30 -18.21 37.56
C GLY A 65 -2.28 -19.45 36.68
N ARG A 66 -3.02 -20.47 37.09
CA ARG A 66 -3.21 -21.70 36.32
C ARG A 66 -4.43 -21.56 35.41
N TRP A 67 -4.23 -21.70 34.10
CA TRP A 67 -5.33 -21.77 33.13
C TRP A 67 -6.11 -23.08 33.33
N LEU A 68 -7.40 -22.96 33.63
CA LEU A 68 -8.29 -24.10 33.74
C LEU A 68 -8.72 -24.55 32.34
N ARG A 69 -9.07 -25.83 32.19
CA ARG A 69 -9.49 -26.37 30.89
C ARG A 69 -10.69 -25.56 30.36
N PRO A 70 -10.55 -24.89 29.20
CA PRO A 70 -11.66 -24.14 28.61
C PRO A 70 -12.65 -25.08 27.93
N THR A 71 -13.87 -24.59 27.72
CA THR A 71 -14.90 -25.28 26.93
C THR A 71 -14.81 -24.98 25.43
N LEU A 72 -14.08 -23.93 25.05
CA LEU A 72 -13.87 -23.51 23.66
C LEU A 72 -12.73 -24.31 23.02
N GLU A 73 -12.93 -24.67 21.76
CA GLU A 73 -11.95 -25.35 20.92
C GLU A 73 -11.45 -24.44 19.79
N ALA A 74 -10.35 -24.85 19.15
CA ALA A 74 -9.78 -24.10 18.04
C ALA A 74 -10.72 -24.11 16.84
N GLY A 75 -11.13 -22.92 16.39
CA GLY A 75 -12.07 -22.74 15.27
C GLY A 75 -13.46 -22.28 15.68
N ASP A 76 -13.76 -22.29 16.98
CA ASP A 76 -15.04 -21.78 17.49
C ASP A 76 -15.20 -20.28 17.25
N ALA A 77 -16.42 -19.89 16.88
CA ALA A 77 -16.78 -18.48 16.79
C ALA A 77 -16.94 -17.89 18.20
N VAL A 78 -16.40 -16.69 18.41
CA VAL A 78 -16.45 -15.97 19.69
C VAL A 78 -17.05 -14.59 19.52
N GLN A 79 -17.79 -14.12 20.52
CA GLN A 79 -18.39 -12.79 20.56
C GLN A 79 -17.65 -11.86 21.53
N ALA A 80 -17.76 -10.56 21.32
CA ALA A 80 -17.20 -9.57 22.24
C ALA A 80 -17.80 -9.73 23.64
N GLY A 81 -16.95 -9.79 24.66
CA GLY A 81 -17.35 -9.99 26.06
C GLY A 81 -17.61 -11.45 26.45
N GLN A 82 -17.50 -12.41 25.52
CA GLN A 82 -17.61 -13.82 25.84
C GLN A 82 -16.44 -14.29 26.72
N VAL A 83 -16.74 -15.06 27.75
CA VAL A 83 -15.74 -15.66 28.64
C VAL A 83 -15.00 -16.78 27.89
N MET A 84 -13.70 -16.59 27.66
CA MET A 84 -12.85 -17.57 26.95
C MET A 84 -12.43 -18.76 27.83
N GLY A 85 -12.45 -18.58 29.15
CA GLY A 85 -12.06 -19.58 30.13
C GLY A 85 -11.79 -18.97 31.48
N HIS A 86 -11.29 -19.78 32.41
CA HIS A 86 -11.10 -19.41 33.80
C HIS A 86 -9.64 -19.62 34.23
N ILE A 87 -9.15 -18.72 35.09
CA ILE A 87 -7.80 -18.78 35.65
C ILE A 87 -7.93 -18.94 37.16
N GLU A 88 -7.26 -19.95 37.71
CA GLU A 88 -7.02 -20.02 39.15
C GLU A 88 -5.81 -19.13 39.47
N ALA A 89 -6.08 -17.98 40.10
CA ALA A 89 -5.05 -17.01 40.44
C ALA A 89 -3.97 -17.64 41.33
N SER A 90 -2.71 -17.38 41.01
CA SER A 90 -1.62 -17.75 41.91
C SER A 90 -1.78 -17.03 43.24
N LEU A 91 -1.41 -17.69 44.34
CA LEU A 91 -1.36 -17.06 45.65
C LEU A 91 -0.55 -15.77 45.56
N ALA A 92 -1.14 -14.67 46.02
CA ALA A 92 -0.44 -13.41 46.12
C ALA A 92 0.84 -13.65 46.95
N PRO A 93 1.99 -13.11 46.51
CA PRO A 93 3.22 -13.23 47.28
C PRO A 93 2.97 -12.69 48.70
N LEU A 94 3.60 -13.34 49.69
CA LEU A 94 3.47 -12.93 51.08
C LEU A 94 3.92 -11.48 51.21
N ARG A 95 2.97 -10.56 51.41
CA ARG A 95 3.25 -9.15 51.70
C ARG A 95 3.73 -9.05 53.14
N ASP A 96 5.04 -9.01 53.32
CA ASP A 96 5.67 -8.79 54.62
C ASP A 96 5.28 -7.41 55.21
N ALA A 97 5.50 -7.23 56.52
CA ALA A 97 5.13 -6.00 57.21
C ALA A 97 5.84 -4.77 56.62
N ARG A 98 7.08 -4.94 56.15
CA ARG A 98 7.89 -3.89 55.52
C ARG A 98 7.30 -3.42 54.19
N SER A 99 6.99 -4.34 53.28
CA SER A 99 6.39 -4.03 51.97
C SER A 99 5.02 -3.38 52.12
N ARG A 100 4.26 -3.77 53.16
CA ARG A 100 2.99 -3.09 53.49
C ARG A 100 3.22 -1.65 53.92
N ALA A 101 4.19 -1.40 54.80
CA ALA A 101 4.53 -0.04 55.23
C ALA A 101 5.05 0.81 54.07
N GLU A 102 5.92 0.26 53.21
CA GLU A 102 6.45 0.95 52.03
C GLU A 102 5.34 1.32 51.04
N LEU A 103 4.42 0.39 50.75
CA LEU A 103 3.27 0.65 49.87
C LEU A 103 2.29 1.67 50.45
N ALA A 104 2.06 1.63 51.78
CA ALA A 104 1.21 2.62 52.45
C ALA A 104 1.82 4.02 52.39
N ALA A 105 3.12 4.15 52.68
CA ALA A 105 3.82 5.42 52.60
C ALA A 105 3.86 5.98 51.16
N GLN A 106 4.01 5.11 50.16
CA GLN A 106 3.93 5.53 48.76
C GLN A 106 2.54 6.05 48.38
N ALA A 107 1.47 5.39 48.84
CA ALA A 107 0.10 5.84 48.60
C ALA A 107 -0.15 7.22 49.23
N GLU A 108 0.23 7.41 50.48
CA GLU A 108 0.06 8.68 51.21
C GLU A 108 0.86 9.82 50.54
N ALA A 109 2.10 9.55 50.10
CA ALA A 109 2.89 10.53 49.37
C ALA A 109 2.28 10.93 48.02
N ALA A 110 1.68 9.97 47.30
CA ALA A 110 1.00 10.21 46.04
C ALA A 110 -0.28 11.05 46.22
N GLU A 111 -1.08 10.76 47.25
CA GLU A 111 -2.26 11.55 47.62
C GLU A 111 -1.89 12.99 47.99
N ALA A 112 -0.83 13.17 48.79
CA ALA A 112 -0.33 14.51 49.13
C ALA A 112 0.16 15.27 47.89
N ALA A 113 0.80 14.59 46.94
CA ALA A 113 1.23 15.19 45.68
C ALA A 113 0.03 15.62 44.81
N LEU A 114 -1.02 14.79 44.73
CA LEU A 114 -2.26 15.12 44.04
C LEU A 114 -2.93 16.36 44.65
N GLY A 115 -3.05 16.40 45.98
CA GLY A 115 -3.61 17.56 46.70
C GLY A 115 -2.83 18.85 46.42
N ARG A 116 -1.49 18.80 46.41
CA ARG A 116 -0.64 19.95 46.03
C ARG A 116 -0.86 20.39 44.58
N ALA A 117 -0.99 19.43 43.65
CA ALA A 117 -1.24 19.74 42.24
C ALA A 117 -2.61 20.41 42.05
N GLN A 118 -3.66 19.89 42.71
CA GLN A 118 -5.00 20.47 42.69
C GLN A 118 -5.02 21.87 43.31
N ALA A 119 -4.35 22.08 44.44
CA ALA A 119 -4.23 23.39 45.07
C ALA A 119 -3.53 24.42 44.16
N ARG A 120 -2.49 24.01 43.43
CA ARG A 120 -1.81 24.86 42.44
C ARG A 120 -2.73 25.24 41.27
N LEU A 121 -3.50 24.28 40.76
CA LEU A 121 -4.48 24.55 39.70
C LEU A 121 -5.57 25.53 40.17
N ALA A 122 -6.11 25.33 41.37
CA ALA A 122 -7.11 26.24 41.94
C ALA A 122 -6.55 27.66 42.14
N ALA A 123 -5.31 27.79 42.63
CA ALA A 123 -4.66 29.08 42.79
C ALA A 123 -4.40 29.78 41.45
N ALA A 124 -4.01 29.03 40.42
CA ALA A 124 -3.79 29.58 39.07
C ALA A 124 -5.08 30.01 38.37
N ALA A 125 -6.20 29.33 38.65
CA ALA A 125 -7.52 29.69 38.10
C ALA A 125 -8.17 30.89 38.81
N ALA A 126 -7.73 31.22 40.02
CA ALA A 126 -8.24 32.35 40.81
C ALA A 126 -7.45 33.66 40.60
N ALA A 127 -6.33 33.61 39.85
CA ALA A 127 -5.52 34.75 39.44
C ALA A 127 -5.93 35.24 38.04
#